data_AF-A0A2V7A9T0-F1
#
_entry.id   AF-A0A2V7A9T0-F1
#
_cell.length_a   1.000
_cell.length_b   1.000
_cell.length_c   1.000
_cell.angle_alpha   90.00
_cell.angle_beta   90.00
_cell.angle_gamma   90.00
#
_symmetry.space_group_name_H-M   'P 1'
#
loop_
_entity.id
_entity.type
_entity.pdbx_description
1 polymer ?
#
loop_
_entity_poly.entity_id
_entity_poly.type
_entity_poly.pdbx_seq_one_letter_code
_entity_poly.pdbx_strand_id
1 'polypeptide(L)'
;MRKAVAERYRNIDFSRAKRGPVIQPEPGKTKISIRLDNTVLEYFRALVDKAGGGNYQTLINDALLEHVHRRSTLDVVRQVVREELAPYASTLQRTRSARR
;
A
#
# COMPACT_ATOMS: atom_id res chain seq x y z
N MET A 1 -33.90 29.90 10.92
CA MET A 1 -33.57 28.45 10.78
C MET A 1 -34.74 27.75 10.10
N ARG A 2 -34.60 27.26 8.86
CA ARG A 2 -35.67 26.51 8.15
C ARG A 2 -35.64 25.06 8.64
N LYS A 3 -36.72 24.59 9.28
CA LYS A 3 -36.88 23.19 9.68
C LYS A 3 -37.11 22.36 8.41
N ALA A 4 -36.20 21.46 8.07
CA ALA A 4 -36.44 20.45 7.04
C ALA A 4 -37.51 19.49 7.55
N VAL A 5 -38.66 19.47 6.89
CA VAL A 5 -39.77 18.58 7.21
C VAL A 5 -39.33 17.17 6.82
N ALA A 6 -39.24 16.26 7.79
CA ALA A 6 -38.97 14.85 7.53
C ALA A 6 -40.08 14.31 6.61
N GLU A 7 -39.67 13.67 5.52
CA GLU A 7 -40.59 13.20 4.50
C GLU A 7 -41.54 12.12 5.06
N ARG A 8 -42.83 12.19 4.73
CA ARG A 8 -43.82 11.20 5.15
C ARG A 8 -43.41 9.81 4.63
N TYR A 9 -43.55 8.81 5.50
CA TYR A 9 -43.27 7.40 5.29
C TYR A 9 -43.46 6.95 3.83
N ARG A 10 -42.36 6.62 3.13
CA ARG A 10 -42.40 6.05 1.78
C ARG A 10 -42.48 4.53 1.88
N ASN A 11 -43.53 3.95 1.31
CA ASN A 11 -43.64 2.50 1.15
C ASN A 11 -42.67 2.09 0.02
N ILE A 12 -41.44 1.75 0.38
CA ILE A 12 -40.43 1.27 -0.58
C ILE A 12 -40.56 -0.25 -0.64
N ASP A 13 -40.92 -0.76 -1.81
CA ASP A 13 -40.96 -2.20 -2.06
C ASP A 13 -39.54 -2.75 -2.25
N PHE A 14 -39.08 -3.56 -1.29
CA PHE A 14 -37.78 -4.21 -1.29
C PHE A 14 -37.82 -5.64 -1.85
N SER A 15 -38.92 -6.08 -2.46
CA SER A 15 -39.10 -7.43 -3.01
C SER A 15 -38.01 -7.84 -4.02
N ARG A 16 -37.44 -6.87 -4.74
CA ARG A 16 -36.33 -7.07 -5.70
C ARG A 16 -34.95 -6.67 -5.16
N ALA A 17 -34.84 -6.30 -3.89
CA ALA A 17 -33.57 -5.87 -3.32
C ALA A 17 -32.63 -7.07 -3.14
N LYS A 18 -31.43 -6.99 -3.72
CA LYS A 18 -30.38 -8.00 -3.54
C LYS A 18 -29.54 -7.65 -2.32
N ARG A 19 -29.36 -8.61 -1.40
CA ARG A 19 -28.45 -8.43 -0.26
C ARG A 19 -27.02 -8.43 -0.77
N GLY A 20 -26.31 -7.34 -0.54
CA GLY A 20 -24.90 -7.22 -0.90
C GLY A 20 -24.39 -5.80 -0.67
N PRO A 21 -23.06 -5.61 -0.68
CA PRO A 21 -22.47 -4.27 -0.69
C PRO A 21 -23.01 -3.48 -1.89
N VAL A 22 -23.56 -2.29 -1.63
CA VAL A 22 -24.01 -1.36 -2.69
C VAL A 22 -22.82 -0.89 -3.54
N ILE A 23 -21.63 -0.85 -2.92
CA ILE A 23 -20.38 -0.44 -3.55
C ILE A 23 -19.52 -1.68 -3.73
N GLN A 24 -19.24 -2.03 -4.99
CA GLN A 24 -18.29 -3.10 -5.29
C GLN A 24 -16.90 -2.65 -4.84
N PRO A 25 -16.11 -3.50 -4.17
CA PRO A 25 -14.73 -3.16 -3.84
C PRO A 25 -13.95 -2.88 -5.14
N GLU A 26 -13.08 -1.87 -5.11
CA GLU A 26 -12.25 -1.54 -6.27
C GLU A 26 -11.42 -2.77 -6.70
N PRO A 27 -11.40 -3.11 -8.00
CA PRO A 27 -10.64 -4.26 -8.48
C PRO A 27 -9.16 -4.12 -8.11
N GLY A 28 -8.57 -5.19 -7.56
CA GLY A 28 -7.17 -5.21 -7.14
C GLY A 28 -6.88 -4.74 -5.71
N LYS A 29 -7.87 -4.24 -4.97
CA LYS A 29 -7.72 -3.87 -3.55
C LYS A 29 -8.52 -4.80 -2.65
N THR A 30 -7.84 -5.43 -1.69
CA THR A 30 -8.49 -6.32 -0.72
C THR A 30 -8.69 -5.58 0.60
N LYS A 31 -9.94 -5.49 1.07
CA LYS A 31 -10.22 -4.98 2.42
C LYS A 31 -9.70 -5.96 3.46
N ILE A 32 -8.72 -5.54 4.24
CA ILE A 32 -8.15 -6.32 5.33
C ILE A 32 -8.42 -5.63 6.67
N SER A 33 -8.53 -6.43 7.74
CA SER A 33 -8.56 -5.92 9.11
C SER A 33 -7.16 -6.06 9.70
N ILE A 34 -6.43 -4.94 9.77
CA ILE A 34 -5.07 -4.88 10.33
C ILE A 34 -5.03 -3.88 11.49
N ARG A 35 -4.17 -4.13 12.47
CA ARG A 35 -3.87 -3.14 13.52
C ARG A 35 -2.72 -2.28 13.02
N LEU A 36 -2.91 -0.96 13.05
CA LEU A 36 -1.87 0.03 12.78
C LEU A 36 -1.66 0.87 14.04
N ASP A 37 -0.45 1.38 14.21
CA ASP A 37 -0.16 2.30 15.31
C ASP A 37 -0.99 3.57 15.17
N ASN A 38 -1.51 4.08 16.29
CA ASN A 38 -2.30 5.31 16.30
C ASN A 38 -1.49 6.49 15.76
N THR A 39 -0.20 6.55 16.03
CA THR A 39 0.72 7.59 15.54
C THR A 39 0.75 7.64 14.02
N VAL A 40 0.73 6.46 13.37
CA VAL A 40 0.67 6.35 11.90
C VAL A 40 -0.66 6.87 11.39
N LEU A 41 -1.78 6.45 12.00
CA LEU A 41 -3.10 6.92 11.62
C LEU A 41 -3.25 8.44 11.75
N GLU A 42 -2.81 9.00 12.88
CA GLU A 42 -2.86 10.44 13.14
C GLU A 42 -1.98 11.24 12.18
N TYR A 43 -0.78 10.75 11.87
CA TYR A 43 0.11 11.38 10.89
C TYR A 43 -0.56 11.49 9.51
N PHE A 44 -1.11 10.39 8.98
CA PHE A 44 -1.73 10.40 7.66
C PHE A 44 -3.06 11.16 7.63
N ARG A 45 -3.83 11.17 8.72
CA ARG A 45 -5.02 12.03 8.86
C ARG A 45 -4.65 13.51 8.77
N ALA A 46 -3.68 13.95 9.57
CA ALA A 46 -3.23 15.34 9.56
C ALA A 46 -2.67 15.77 8.19
N LEU A 47 -2.02 14.86 7.46
CA LEU A 47 -1.53 15.09 6.11
C LEU A 47 -2.66 15.38 5.12
N VAL A 48 -3.72 14.56 5.17
CA VAL A 48 -4.90 14.70 4.31
C VAL A 48 -5.69 15.95 4.67
N ASP A 49 -5.86 16.23 5.96
CA ASP A 49 -6.59 17.41 6.44
C ASP A 49 -5.90 18.69 5.96
N LYS A 50 -4.55 18.73 6.01
CA LYS A 50 -3.76 19.84 5.46
C LYS A 50 -3.89 20.00 3.95
N ALA A 51 -4.08 18.90 3.21
CA ALA A 51 -4.24 18.92 1.76
C ALA A 51 -5.66 19.32 1.31
N GLY A 52 -6.57 19.61 2.25
CA GLY A 52 -7.96 19.98 1.94
C GLY A 52 -8.90 18.79 1.77
N GLY A 53 -8.53 17.63 2.32
CA GLY A 53 -9.31 16.40 2.27
C GLY A 53 -8.70 15.31 1.39
N GLY A 54 -9.26 14.10 1.47
CA GLY A 54 -8.74 12.92 0.78
C GLY A 54 -8.91 11.63 1.59
N ASN A 55 -8.34 10.52 1.08
CA ASN A 55 -8.40 9.22 1.75
C ASN A 55 -7.03 8.87 2.35
N TYR A 56 -6.92 8.95 3.68
CA TYR A 56 -5.70 8.58 4.40
C TYR A 56 -5.29 7.11 4.16
N GLN A 57 -6.25 6.23 3.85
CA GLN A 57 -5.97 4.82 3.53
C GLN A 57 -5.18 4.70 2.21
N THR A 58 -5.46 5.57 1.23
CA THR A 58 -4.71 5.61 -0.04
C THR A 58 -3.25 5.98 0.22
N LEU A 59 -3.00 7.03 1.01
CA LEU A 59 -1.63 7.45 1.34
C LEU A 59 -0.85 6.38 2.10
N ILE A 60 -1.51 5.70 3.04
CA ILE A 60 -0.91 4.56 3.75
C ILE A 60 -0.54 3.46 2.75
N ASN A 61 -1.44 3.12 1.83
CA ASN A 61 -1.18 2.09 0.82
C ASN A 61 -0.02 2.48 -0.10
N ASP A 62 0.04 3.74 -0.55
CA ASP A 62 1.10 4.22 -1.43
C ASP A 62 2.47 4.19 -0.74
N ALA A 63 2.53 4.56 0.55
CA ALA A 63 3.74 4.45 1.35
C ALA A 63 4.21 2.99 1.52
N LEU A 64 3.27 2.05 1.72
CA LEU A 64 3.58 0.63 1.79
C LEU A 64 4.08 0.10 0.44
N LEU A 65 3.47 0.53 -0.67
CA LEU A 65 3.88 0.15 -2.01
C LEU A 65 5.29 0.66 -2.34
N GLU A 66 5.59 1.92 -1.98
CA GLU A 66 6.93 2.49 -2.13
C GLU A 66 7.97 1.69 -1.34
N HIS A 67 7.65 1.24 -0.12
CA HIS A 67 8.54 0.41 0.67
C HIS A 67 8.84 -0.93 -0.03
N VAL A 68 7.83 -1.56 -0.62
CA VAL A 68 8.01 -2.81 -1.41
C VAL A 68 8.91 -2.56 -2.62
N HIS A 69 8.67 -1.48 -3.38
CA HIS A 69 9.47 -1.12 -4.56
C HIS A 69 10.91 -0.76 -4.21
N ARG A 70 11.14 -0.12 -3.05
CA ARG A 70 12.50 0.20 -2.59
C ARG A 70 13.27 -1.07 -2.26
N ARG A 71 12.62 -2.04 -1.63
CA ARG A 71 13.23 -3.34 -1.31
C ARG A 71 13.62 -4.09 -2.59
N SER A 72 12.74 -4.15 -3.59
CA SER A 72 13.05 -4.80 -4.87
C SER A 72 14.21 -4.11 -5.60
N THR A 73 14.27 -2.78 -5.57
CA THR A 73 15.36 -2.02 -6.19
C THR A 73 16.72 -2.34 -5.55
N LEU A 74 16.78 -2.41 -4.22
CA LEU A 74 18.02 -2.75 -3.50
C LEU A 74 18.48 -4.18 -3.77
N ASP A 75 17.53 -5.11 -3.87
CA ASP A 75 17.85 -6.50 -4.19
C ASP A 75 18.39 -6.64 -5.63
N VAL A 76 17.80 -5.92 -6.59
CA VAL A 76 18.32 -5.82 -7.96
C VAL A 76 19.74 -5.24 -7.98
N VAL A 77 19.98 -4.14 -7.27
CA VAL A 77 21.32 -3.54 -7.20
C VAL A 77 22.33 -4.49 -6.59
N ARG A 78 21.98 -5.20 -5.50
CA ARG A 78 22.87 -6.20 -4.89
C ARG A 78 23.18 -7.35 -5.83
N GLN A 79 22.20 -7.77 -6.62
CA GLN A 79 22.40 -8.84 -7.60
C GLN A 79 23.35 -8.40 -8.71
N VAL A 80 23.12 -7.23 -9.31
CA VAL A 80 24.02 -6.67 -10.35
C VAL A 80 25.44 -6.50 -9.80
N VAL A 81 25.59 -5.94 -8.59
CA VAL A 81 26.92 -5.79 -7.98
C VAL A 81 27.61 -7.14 -7.75
N ARG A 82 26.87 -8.20 -7.35
CA ARG A 82 27.45 -9.54 -7.19
C ARG A 82 27.85 -10.15 -8.53
N GLU A 83 27.04 -9.99 -9.56
CA GLU A 83 27.32 -10.48 -10.91
C GLU A 83 28.59 -9.81 -11.48
N GLU A 84 28.72 -8.49 -11.32
CA GLU A 84 29.91 -7.75 -11.76
C GLU A 84 31.16 -8.08 -10.95
N LEU A 85 31.04 -8.41 -9.65
CA LEU A 85 32.17 -8.75 -8.79
C LEU A 85 32.60 -10.22 -8.85
N ALA A 86 31.73 -11.14 -9.30
CA ALA A 86 32.02 -12.57 -9.39
C ALA A 86 33.24 -12.91 -10.28
N PRO A 87 33.44 -12.27 -11.46
CA PRO A 87 34.63 -12.46 -12.29
C PRO A 87 35.92 -12.08 -11.55
N TYR A 88 35.90 -11.01 -10.75
CA TYR A 88 37.06 -10.52 -10.02
C TYR A 88 37.38 -11.36 -8.79
N ALA A 89 36.36 -11.88 -8.09
CA ALA A 89 36.53 -12.79 -6.96
C ALA A 89 37.21 -14.11 -7.36
N SER A 90 36.87 -14.66 -8.53
CA SER A 90 37.48 -15.89 -9.06
C SER A 90 38.97 -15.72 -9.40
N THR A 91 39.36 -14.51 -9.84
CA THR A 91 40.75 -14.17 -10.18
C THR A 91 41.63 -14.10 -8.93
N LEU A 92 41.10 -13.56 -7.83
CA LEU A 92 41.81 -13.49 -6.54
C LEU A 92 42.00 -14.87 -5.88
N GLN A 93 41.08 -15.81 -6.10
CA GLN A 93 41.21 -17.19 -5.59
C GLN A 93 42.29 -17.97 -6.35
N ARG A 94 42.39 -17.79 -7.66
CA ARG A 94 43.37 -18.46 -8.52
C ARG A 94 44.82 -18.04 -8.21
N THR A 95 45.04 -16.75 -7.91
CA THR A 95 46.36 -16.23 -7.48
C THR A 95 46.80 -16.72 -6.10
N ARG A 96 45.86 -17.08 -5.22
CA ARG A 96 46.16 -17.62 -3.88
C ARG A 96 46.47 -19.13 -3.93
N SER A 97 45.86 -19.85 -4.87
CA SER A 97 46.14 -21.28 -5.09
C SER A 97 47.48 -21.53 -5.81
N ALA A 98 47.95 -20.59 -6.64
CA ALA A 98 49.21 -20.69 -7.37
C ALA A 98 50.46 -20.30 -6.53
N ARG A 99 50.28 -19.91 -5.27
CA ARG A 99 51.35 -19.58 -4.31
C ARG A 99 51.56 -20.66 -3.24
N ARG A 100 50.97 -21.83 -3.42
CA ARG A 100 51.16 -23.02 -2.58
C ARG A 100 51.89 -24.11 -3.35
#